data_AF-A0A4Q4WHU7-F1
#
_entry.id   AF-A0A4Q4WHU7-F1
#
_cell.length_a   1.000
_cell.length_b   1.000
_cell.length_c   1.000
_cell.angle_alpha   90.00
_cell.angle_beta   90.00
_cell.angle_gamma   90.00
#
_symmetry.space_group_name_H-M   'P 1'
#
loop_
_entity.id
_entity.type
_entity.pdbx_description
1 polymer ?
#
loop_
_entity_poly.entity_id
_entity_poly.type
_entity_poly.pdbx_seq_one_letter_code
_entity_poly.pdbx_strand_id
1 'polypeptide(L)'
;MPSVKNPNGPSKNRLAARAAKARKQAQKQSAAGRKSKVTKADQRRGARPGLLPTSGPNAAISAKKRRKLERKMEYALKRKMEEEREAEMKDAPEADDSTKDGGKATDEDMAVDTENIA
;
A
#
# COMPACT_ATOMS: atom_id res chain seq x y z
N MET A 1 -26.27 -12.28 -48.19
CA MET A 1 -26.99 -11.99 -49.44
C MET A 1 -26.23 -10.93 -50.21
N PRO A 2 -26.08 -11.09 -51.54
CA PRO A 2 -25.56 -10.06 -52.41
C PRO A 2 -26.43 -8.79 -52.34
N SER A 3 -25.84 -7.63 -52.66
CA SER A 3 -26.58 -6.37 -52.72
C SER A 3 -27.55 -6.37 -53.91
N VAL A 4 -28.78 -5.86 -53.71
CA VAL A 4 -29.78 -5.71 -54.78
C VAL A 4 -29.28 -4.77 -55.90
N LYS A 5 -28.45 -3.77 -55.57
CA LYS A 5 -27.88 -2.81 -56.54
C LYS A 5 -26.54 -3.25 -57.15
N ASN A 6 -25.81 -4.14 -56.47
CA ASN A 6 -24.53 -4.64 -56.96
C ASN A 6 -24.40 -6.11 -56.55
N PRO A 7 -24.85 -7.04 -57.41
CA PRO A 7 -24.85 -8.47 -57.08
C PRO A 7 -23.43 -9.02 -56.88
N ASN A 8 -22.41 -8.35 -57.44
CA ASN A 8 -21.00 -8.69 -57.28
C ASN A 8 -20.43 -8.19 -55.93
N GLY A 9 -21.16 -7.35 -55.21
CA GLY A 9 -20.77 -6.75 -53.95
C GLY A 9 -21.53 -7.29 -52.73
N PRO A 10 -20.90 -7.32 -51.54
CA PRO A 10 -21.61 -7.61 -50.31
C PRO A 10 -22.67 -6.52 -50.02
N SER A 11 -23.81 -6.92 -49.46
CA SER A 11 -24.83 -5.97 -49.01
C SER A 11 -24.31 -5.09 -47.86
N LYS A 12 -24.91 -3.90 -47.69
CA LYS A 12 -24.58 -2.97 -46.58
C LYS A 12 -24.65 -3.66 -45.22
N ASN A 13 -25.65 -4.52 -45.01
CA ASN A 13 -25.81 -5.28 -43.77
C ASN A 13 -24.65 -6.26 -43.54
N ARG A 14 -24.14 -6.87 -44.62
CA ARG A 14 -22.98 -7.77 -44.53
C ARG A 14 -21.70 -7.00 -44.21
N LEU A 15 -21.52 -5.78 -44.73
CA LEU A 15 -20.41 -4.91 -44.36
C LEU A 15 -20.49 -4.47 -42.89
N ALA A 16 -21.67 -4.06 -42.43
CA ALA A 16 -21.89 -3.69 -41.02
C ALA A 16 -21.60 -4.86 -40.07
N ALA A 17 -22.07 -6.08 -40.40
CA ALA A 17 -21.78 -7.28 -39.63
C ALA A 17 -20.28 -7.62 -39.60
N ARG A 18 -19.57 -7.46 -40.73
CA ARG A 18 -18.10 -7.63 -40.79
C ARG A 18 -17.38 -6.61 -39.92
N ALA A 19 -17.77 -5.33 -39.99
CA ALA A 19 -17.20 -4.28 -39.16
C ALA A 19 -17.44 -4.53 -37.66
N ALA A 20 -18.64 -4.96 -37.27
CA ALA A 20 -18.96 -5.34 -35.89
C ALA A 20 -18.11 -6.54 -35.42
N LYS A 21 -17.94 -7.55 -36.27
CA LYS A 21 -17.08 -8.71 -35.98
C LYS A 21 -15.62 -8.28 -35.78
N ALA A 22 -15.11 -7.41 -36.65
CA ALA A 22 -13.75 -6.86 -36.55
C ALA A 22 -13.56 -6.05 -35.26
N ARG A 23 -14.51 -5.16 -34.91
CA ARG A 23 -14.51 -4.41 -33.64
C ARG A 23 -14.47 -5.33 -32.42
N LYS A 24 -15.30 -6.39 -32.41
CA LYS A 24 -15.34 -7.38 -31.32
C LYS A 24 -14.02 -8.14 -31.21
N GLN A 25 -13.41 -8.52 -32.33
CA GLN A 25 -12.10 -9.16 -32.35
C GLN A 25 -11.00 -8.23 -31.84
N ALA A 26 -10.96 -6.97 -32.29
CA ALA A 26 -10.01 -5.97 -31.80
C ALA A 26 -10.17 -5.71 -30.29
N GLN A 27 -11.40 -5.63 -29.78
CA GLN A 27 -11.65 -5.53 -28.35
C GLN A 27 -11.10 -6.73 -27.58
N LYS A 28 -11.37 -7.97 -28.04
CA LYS A 28 -10.83 -9.19 -27.44
C LYS A 28 -9.31 -9.23 -27.47
N GLN A 29 -8.69 -8.85 -28.59
CA GLN A 29 -7.23 -8.82 -28.73
C GLN A 29 -6.60 -7.72 -27.87
N SER A 30 -7.23 -6.55 -27.71
CA SER A 30 -6.76 -5.52 -26.79
C SER A 30 -6.90 -5.93 -25.32
N ALA A 31 -7.91 -6.73 -25.00
CA ALA A 31 -8.11 -7.29 -23.66
C ALA A 31 -7.12 -8.43 -23.36
N ALA A 32 -6.89 -9.33 -24.31
CA ALA A 32 -5.93 -10.44 -24.19
C ALA A 32 -4.47 -9.97 -24.27
N GLY A 33 -4.20 -8.93 -25.07
CA GLY A 33 -2.88 -8.33 -25.26
C GLY A 33 -2.52 -7.27 -24.21
N ARG A 34 -3.41 -6.98 -23.25
CA ARG A 34 -3.10 -6.13 -22.08
C ARG A 34 -2.18 -6.89 -21.13
N LYS A 35 -0.90 -6.96 -21.51
CA LYS A 35 0.20 -7.42 -20.64
C LYS A 35 0.39 -6.51 -19.42
N SER A 36 -0.20 -5.31 -19.42
CA SER A 36 -0.15 -4.39 -18.29
C SER A 36 -1.32 -4.66 -17.34
N LYS A 37 -0.98 -5.01 -16.09
CA LYS A 37 -1.92 -5.08 -14.95
C LYS A 37 -2.37 -3.68 -14.48
N VAL A 38 -2.07 -2.63 -15.26
CA VAL A 38 -2.33 -1.24 -14.88
C VAL A 38 -3.81 -0.94 -15.10
N THR A 39 -4.47 -0.46 -14.05
CA THR A 39 -5.89 -0.09 -14.12
C THR A 39 -6.12 1.05 -15.12
N LYS A 40 -7.32 1.14 -15.72
CA LYS A 40 -7.65 2.26 -16.63
C LYS A 40 -7.52 3.63 -15.95
N ALA A 41 -7.84 3.70 -14.66
CA ALA A 41 -7.71 4.93 -13.87
C ALA A 41 -6.24 5.37 -13.76
N ASP A 42 -5.33 4.43 -13.50
CA ASP A 42 -3.90 4.74 -13.40
C ASP A 42 -3.29 5.03 -14.78
N GLN A 43 -3.77 4.38 -15.85
CA GLN A 43 -3.38 4.72 -17.23
C GLN A 43 -3.69 6.18 -17.56
N ARG A 44 -4.86 6.71 -17.14
CA ARG A 44 -5.22 8.13 -17.31
C ARG A 44 -4.28 9.07 -16.54
N ARG A 45 -3.68 8.60 -15.45
CA ARG A 45 -2.67 9.32 -14.66
C ARG A 45 -1.24 9.09 -15.15
N GLY A 46 -1.07 8.49 -16.33
CA GLY A 46 0.23 8.28 -16.97
C GLY A 46 0.94 6.97 -16.63
N ALA A 47 0.29 6.05 -15.91
CA ALA A 47 0.90 4.74 -15.64
C ALA A 47 1.00 3.89 -16.92
N ARG A 48 2.16 3.25 -17.10
CA ARG A 48 2.50 2.39 -18.24
C ARG A 48 3.16 1.11 -17.71
N PRO A 49 3.28 0.02 -18.49
CA PRO A 49 4.09 -1.13 -18.05
C PRO A 49 5.48 -0.65 -17.58
N GLY A 50 5.87 -0.96 -16.34
CA GLY A 50 7.13 -0.53 -15.75
C GLY A 50 7.17 0.92 -15.21
N LEU A 51 6.12 1.72 -15.41
CA LEU A 51 6.02 3.09 -14.92
C LEU A 51 4.78 3.27 -14.06
N LEU A 52 5.01 3.59 -12.78
CA LEU A 52 3.94 3.89 -11.82
C LEU A 52 3.24 5.22 -12.16
N PRO A 53 1.97 5.41 -11.73
CA PRO A 53 1.27 6.67 -11.96
C PRO A 53 1.97 7.83 -11.24
N THR A 54 1.84 9.03 -11.82
CA THR A 54 2.45 10.25 -11.26
C THR A 54 1.67 10.81 -10.07
N SER A 55 0.39 10.44 -9.94
CA SER A 55 -0.53 10.96 -8.93
C SER A 55 -1.53 9.91 -8.45
N GLY A 56 -2.17 10.19 -7.31
CA GLY A 56 -3.18 9.32 -6.71
C GLY A 56 -2.59 8.30 -5.72
N PRO A 57 -3.45 7.39 -5.21
CA PRO A 57 -3.07 6.47 -4.14
C PRO A 57 -2.01 5.45 -4.55
N ASN A 58 -1.99 5.06 -5.83
CA ASN A 58 -1.05 4.10 -6.38
C ASN A 58 0.28 4.75 -6.87
N ALA A 59 0.46 6.06 -6.62
CA ALA A 59 1.65 6.77 -7.06
C ALA A 59 2.88 6.38 -6.23
N ALA A 60 4.03 6.34 -6.90
CA ALA A 60 5.29 6.02 -6.24
C ALA A 60 5.65 7.09 -5.21
N ILE A 61 5.74 6.69 -3.94
CA ILE A 61 6.23 7.57 -2.88
C ILE A 61 7.76 7.62 -2.97
N SER A 62 8.34 8.82 -2.89
CA SER A 62 9.79 8.99 -2.86
C SER A 62 10.41 8.28 -1.65
N ALA A 63 11.62 7.76 -1.79
CA ALA A 63 12.29 7.01 -0.73
C ALA A 63 12.40 7.80 0.59
N LYS A 64 12.69 9.11 0.51
CA LYS A 64 12.74 10.00 1.68
C LYS A 64 11.39 10.12 2.37
N LYS A 65 10.29 10.21 1.61
CA LYS A 65 8.94 10.31 2.17
C LYS A 65 8.49 8.98 2.79
N ARG A 66 8.86 7.84 2.20
CA ARG A 66 8.62 6.51 2.81
C ARG A 66 9.30 6.38 4.17
N ARG A 67 10.60 6.64 4.25
CA ARG A 67 11.36 6.63 5.52
C ARG A 67 10.76 7.55 6.59
N LYS A 68 10.29 8.74 6.21
CA LYS A 68 9.63 9.67 7.14
C LYS A 68 8.27 9.15 7.63
N LEU A 69 7.52 8.46 6.79
CA LEU A 69 6.25 7.87 7.18
C LEU A 69 6.46 6.68 8.11
N GLU A 70 7.40 5.78 7.79
CA GLU A 70 7.79 4.65 8.64
C GLU A 70 8.17 5.13 10.05
N ARG A 71 9.10 6.10 10.16
CA ARG A 71 9.49 6.67 11.45
C ARG A 71 8.32 7.27 12.23
N LYS A 72 7.39 7.94 11.55
CA LYS A 72 6.19 8.50 12.21
C LYS A 72 5.25 7.40 12.71
N MET A 73 5.08 6.32 11.94
CA MET A 73 4.28 5.18 12.37
C MET A 73 4.93 4.48 13.56
N GLU A 74 6.26 4.30 13.57
CA GLU A 74 6.99 3.74 14.70
C GLU A 74 6.74 4.53 16.00
N TYR A 75 6.86 5.86 15.97
CA TYR A 75 6.58 6.67 17.16
C TYR A 75 5.11 6.65 17.58
N ALA A 76 4.18 6.56 16.63
CA ALA A 76 2.75 6.45 16.96
C ALA A 76 2.44 5.10 17.61
N LEU A 77 3.05 4.01 17.14
CA LEU A 77 2.89 2.69 17.72
C LEU A 77 3.51 2.61 19.13
N LYS A 78 4.69 3.20 19.34
CA LYS A 78 5.29 3.29 20.68
C LYS A 78 4.37 4.00 21.67
N ARG A 79 3.83 5.16 21.27
CA ARG A 79 2.85 5.90 22.09
C ARG A 79 1.59 5.10 22.38
N LYS A 80 1.04 4.38 21.39
CA LYS A 80 -0.11 3.50 21.62
C LYS A 80 0.20 2.38 22.61
N MET A 81 1.38 1.74 22.50
CA MET A 81 1.79 0.69 23.44
C MET A 81 2.03 1.26 24.85
N GLU A 82 2.57 2.48 24.97
CA GLU A 82 2.71 3.17 26.26
C GLU A 82 1.34 3.54 26.85
N GLU A 83 0.42 4.08 26.04
CA GLU A 83 -0.97 4.39 26.46
C GLU A 83 -1.73 3.12 26.89
N GLU A 84 -1.62 2.03 26.12
CA GLU A 84 -2.23 0.73 26.47
C GLU A 84 -1.61 0.15 27.76
N ARG A 85 -0.30 0.29 27.96
CA ARG A 85 0.39 -0.17 29.17
C ARG A 85 0.12 0.71 30.40
N GLU A 86 -0.02 2.02 30.23
CA GLU A 86 -0.41 2.94 31.30
C GLU A 86 -1.88 2.75 31.70
N ALA A 87 -2.75 2.36 30.77
CA ALA A 87 -4.14 2.03 31.07
C ALA A 87 -4.25 0.74 31.91
N GLU A 88 -3.41 -0.27 31.63
CA GLU A 88 -3.42 -1.55 32.37
C GLU A 88 -2.94 -1.39 33.84
N MET A 89 -2.14 -0.36 34.14
CA MET A 89 -1.64 -0.06 35.49
C MET A 89 -2.56 0.90 36.30
N LYS A 90 -3.69 1.37 35.73
CA LYS A 90 -4.61 2.30 36.41
C LYS A 90 -5.89 1.68 36.99
N ASP A 91 -6.10 0.37 36.82
CA ASP A 91 -7.25 -0.36 37.39
C ASP A 91 -6.95 -1.07 38.72
N ALA A 92 -5.78 -0.84 39.32
CA ALA A 92 -5.53 -1.27 40.70
C ALA A 92 -5.99 -0.15 41.66
N PRO A 93 -6.96 -0.39 42.56
CA PRO A 93 -7.30 0.60 43.58
C PRO A 93 -6.10 0.82 44.50
N GLU A 94 -5.66 2.07 44.62
CA GLU A 94 -4.67 2.50 45.61
C GLU A 94 -5.22 2.19 47.01
N ALA A 95 -4.67 1.15 47.64
CA ALA A 95 -4.81 0.95 49.07
C ALA A 95 -3.81 1.88 49.75
N ASP A 96 -4.35 2.90 50.44
CA ASP A 96 -3.67 3.63 51.51
C ASP A 96 -2.98 2.64 52.45
N ASP A 97 -1.67 2.81 52.68
CA ASP A 97 -1.13 2.68 54.02
C ASP A 97 0.23 3.36 54.16
N SER A 98 0.24 4.36 55.02
CA SER A 98 1.38 5.04 55.59
C SER A 98 2.36 4.08 56.28
N THR A 99 3.66 4.19 56.02
CA THR A 99 4.70 4.16 57.07
C THR A 99 6.07 4.56 56.54
N LYS A 100 6.88 5.02 57.48
CA LYS A 100 8.08 5.84 57.39
C LYS A 100 9.33 4.97 57.60
N ASP A 101 10.51 5.56 57.34
CA ASP A 101 11.90 5.08 57.47
C ASP A 101 12.47 4.42 56.20
N GLY A 102 13.64 4.76 55.65
CA GLY A 102 14.79 5.48 56.20
C GLY A 102 16.04 4.66 55.88
N GLY A 103 16.92 5.12 54.97
CA GLY A 103 18.21 4.44 54.75
C GLY A 103 18.88 4.73 53.40
N LYS A 104 20.01 5.43 53.46
CA LYS A 104 20.90 5.84 52.36
C LYS A 104 22.01 4.80 52.18
N ALA A 105 22.24 4.29 50.96
CA ALA A 105 23.45 3.55 50.55
C ALA A 105 23.62 3.72 49.03
N THR A 106 24.32 4.76 48.59
CA THR A 106 25.69 4.72 48.00
C THR A 106 25.77 4.04 46.62
N ASP A 107 25.77 4.88 45.59
CA ASP A 107 26.45 4.66 44.31
C ASP A 107 27.87 4.15 44.58
N GLU A 108 28.22 2.91 44.17
CA GLU A 108 29.61 2.48 43.84
C GLU A 108 29.80 0.98 43.46
N ASP A 109 28.76 0.18 43.13
CA ASP A 109 28.95 -1.28 42.95
C ASP A 109 28.41 -1.94 41.66
N MET A 110 28.33 -1.24 40.51
CA MET A 110 27.95 -1.90 39.23
C MET A 110 28.90 -1.62 38.06
N ALA A 111 30.21 -1.58 38.32
CA ALA A 111 31.24 -1.73 37.29
C ALA A 111 31.83 -3.15 37.38
N VAL A 112 31.27 -4.10 36.62
CA VAL A 112 31.87 -5.42 36.44
C VAL A 112 32.36 -5.51 35.01
N ASP A 113 33.66 -5.26 34.85
CA ASP A 113 34.42 -5.37 33.62
C ASP A 113 34.32 -6.80 33.05
N THR A 114 33.70 -6.96 31.88
CA THR A 114 33.75 -8.20 31.09
C THR A 114 34.60 -8.03 29.84
N GLU A 115 35.78 -7.43 29.98
CA GLU A 115 36.88 -7.58 29.01
C GLU A 115 37.77 -8.75 29.44
N ASN A 116 37.26 -9.98 29.27
CA ASN A 116 38.06 -11.20 29.22
C ASN A 116 37.17 -12.37 28.75
N ILE A 117 36.83 -12.37 27.46
CA ILE A 117 36.47 -13.59 26.74
C ILE A 117 37.60 -13.80 25.74
N ALA A 118 38.55 -14.64 26.15
CA ALA A 118 39.60 -15.22 25.31
C ALA A 118 39.02 -16.32 24.40
#